data_AF-A0A8J7WKZ9-F1
#
_entry.id   AF-A0A8J7WKZ9-F1
#
_cell.length_a   1.000
_cell.length_b   1.000
_cell.length_c   1.000
_cell.angle_alpha   90.00
_cell.angle_beta   90.00
_cell.angle_gamma   90.00
#
_symmetry.space_group_name_H-M   'P 1'
#
loop_
_entity.id
_entity.type
_entity.pdbx_description
1 polymer ?
#
loop_
_entity_poly.entity_id
_entity_poly.type
_entity_poly.pdbx_seq_one_letter_code
_entity_poly.pdbx_strand_id
1 'polypeptide(L)'
;MSALPSDMHGPGRAVVRMPRTIRAVRAALPRELRARFNEEMESGEQPATFEHWWARAVIQSSPRTTALLEQARNGTLKTVPAAEVFGDRWADA
;
A
#
# COMPACT_ATOMS: atom_id res chain seq x y z
N MET A 1 -21.88 44.98 26.86
CA MET A 1 -22.00 44.20 25.62
C MET A 1 -20.63 43.60 25.33
N SER A 2 -20.42 42.33 25.67
CA SER A 2 -19.12 41.67 25.50
C SER A 2 -19.01 41.12 24.08
N ALA A 3 -17.97 41.55 23.37
CA ALA A 3 -17.60 41.00 22.07
C ALA A 3 -17.15 39.54 22.26
N LEU A 4 -17.83 38.61 21.58
CA LEU A 4 -17.36 37.23 21.45
C LEU A 4 -16.12 37.23 20.55
N PRO A 5 -15.04 36.51 20.88
CA PRO A 5 -13.97 36.29 19.93
C PRO A 5 -14.53 35.45 18.78
N SER A 6 -14.52 35.99 17.57
CA SER A 6 -14.74 35.21 16.36
C SER A 6 -13.63 34.17 16.27
N ASP A 7 -13.97 32.91 16.51
CA ASP A 7 -13.13 31.77 16.19
C ASP A 7 -12.91 31.73 14.68
N MET A 8 -11.85 32.41 14.26
CA MET A 8 -11.39 32.49 12.89
C MET A 8 -10.60 31.22 12.56
N HIS A 9 -11.26 30.07 12.65
CA HIS A 9 -10.73 28.79 12.18
C HIS A 9 -11.60 28.34 11.00
N GLY A 10 -11.18 28.71 9.78
CA GLY A 10 -11.65 28.06 8.55
C GLY A 10 -11.46 26.54 8.65
N PRO A 11 -12.14 25.72 7.81
CA PRO A 11 -12.28 24.29 8.01
C PRO A 11 -10.92 23.66 8.31
N GLY A 12 -10.71 23.36 9.60
CA GLY A 12 -9.46 22.85 10.09
C GLY A 12 -9.21 21.56 9.35
N ARG A 13 -8.16 21.51 8.52
CA ARG A 13 -7.63 20.26 7.99
C ARG A 13 -7.41 19.36 9.20
N ALA A 14 -8.35 18.45 9.43
CA ALA A 14 -8.24 17.45 10.47
C ALA A 14 -7.00 16.63 10.10
N VAL A 15 -5.88 16.91 10.76
CA VAL A 15 -4.64 16.17 10.55
C VAL A 15 -4.86 14.80 11.16
N VAL A 16 -5.39 13.87 10.37
CA VAL A 16 -5.60 12.49 10.78
C VAL A 16 -4.24 11.90 11.14
N ARG A 17 -3.99 11.74 12.44
CA ARG A 17 -2.71 11.26 12.95
C ARG A 17 -2.62 9.77 12.71
N MET A 18 -2.02 9.39 11.59
CA MET A 18 -1.98 7.98 11.18
C MET A 18 -1.18 7.13 12.19
N PRO A 19 -1.69 5.95 12.56
CA PRO A 19 -0.93 4.91 13.27
C PRO A 19 0.46 4.66 12.65
N ARG A 20 1.42 4.24 13.48
CA ARG A 20 2.84 4.07 13.07
C ARG A 20 2.99 3.08 11.90
N THR A 21 2.18 2.03 11.87
CA THR A 21 2.11 1.04 10.80
C THR A 21 1.67 1.65 9.47
N ILE A 22 0.64 2.48 9.48
CA ILE A 22 0.15 3.16 8.30
C ILE A 22 1.18 4.17 7.75
N ARG A 23 1.91 4.86 8.62
CA ARG A 23 3.05 5.71 8.20
C ARG A 23 4.15 4.90 7.51
N ALA A 24 4.46 3.71 8.01
CA ALA A 24 5.45 2.82 7.40
C ALA A 24 5.00 2.35 6.00
N VAL A 25 3.72 1.97 5.84
CA VAL A 25 3.12 1.63 4.54
C VAL A 25 3.29 2.79 3.56
N ARG A 26 2.86 4.00 3.95
CA ARG A 26 2.98 5.19 3.09
C ARG A 26 4.43 5.49 2.69
N ALA A 27 5.38 5.32 3.61
CA ALA A 27 6.80 5.60 3.34
C ALA A 27 7.40 4.60 2.34
N ALA A 28 7.00 3.33 2.41
CA ALA A 28 7.44 2.28 1.50
C ALA A 28 6.87 2.40 0.07
N LEU A 29 5.80 3.16 -0.12
CA LEU A 29 5.20 3.38 -1.44
C LEU A 29 5.97 4.45 -2.26
N PRO A 30 6.09 4.26 -3.59
CA PRO A 30 6.49 5.30 -4.54
C PRO A 30 5.59 6.54 -4.46
N ARG A 31 6.11 7.70 -4.87
CA ARG A 31 5.42 9.00 -4.74
C ARG A 31 4.05 8.98 -5.43
N GLU A 32 3.97 8.31 -6.56
CA GLU A 32 2.80 8.19 -7.43
C GLU A 32 1.67 7.42 -6.71
N LEU A 33 2.03 6.42 -5.92
CA LEU A 33 1.06 5.57 -5.21
C LEU A 33 0.64 6.14 -3.84
N ARG A 34 1.45 7.03 -3.25
CA ARG A 34 1.12 7.68 -1.97
C ARG A 34 -0.17 8.51 -2.02
N ALA A 35 -0.45 9.17 -3.15
CA ALA A 35 -1.65 9.98 -3.30
C ALA A 35 -2.91 9.11 -3.22
N ARG A 36 -2.93 8.04 -4.02
CA ARG A 36 -4.02 7.06 -4.04
C ARG A 36 -4.21 6.35 -2.70
N PHE A 37 -3.11 6.01 -2.02
CA PHE A 37 -3.18 5.45 -0.67
C PHE A 37 -3.88 6.37 0.32
N ASN A 38 -3.55 7.67 0.33
CA ASN A 38 -4.19 8.60 1.27
C ASN A 38 -5.67 8.77 0.95
N GLU A 39 -6.02 8.88 -0.34
CA GLU A 39 -7.41 8.99 -0.78
C GLU A 39 -8.26 7.79 -0.34
N GLU A 40 -7.79 6.56 -0.61
CA GLU A 40 -8.51 5.34 -0.22
C GLU A 40 -8.58 5.15 1.31
N MET A 41 -7.60 5.65 2.08
CA MET A 41 -7.62 5.62 3.54
C MET A 41 -8.57 6.67 4.14
N GLU A 42 -8.81 7.77 3.43
CA GLU A 42 -9.75 8.83 3.84
C GLU A 42 -11.20 8.49 3.47
N SER A 43 -11.44 7.81 2.35
CA SER A 43 -12.78 7.52 1.83
C SER A 43 -13.30 6.10 2.08
N GLY A 44 -12.42 5.17 2.45
CA GLY A 44 -12.73 3.73 2.45
C GLY A 44 -12.82 3.08 3.84
N GLU A 45 -13.11 1.78 3.83
CA GLU A 45 -13.05 0.93 5.02
C GLU A 45 -11.58 0.70 5.40
N GLN A 46 -11.12 1.40 6.44
CA GLN A 46 -9.69 1.51 6.77
C GLN A 46 -8.96 0.15 6.93
N PRO A 47 -9.52 -0.90 7.55
CA PRO A 47 -8.87 -2.21 7.65
C PRO A 47 -8.63 -2.87 6.29
N ALA A 48 -9.67 -2.93 5.43
CA ALA A 48 -9.57 -3.54 4.11
C ALA A 48 -8.61 -2.75 3.19
N THR A 49 -8.69 -1.42 3.23
CA THR A 49 -7.73 -0.56 2.53
C THR A 49 -6.31 -0.81 3.04
N PHE A 50 -6.10 -0.85 4.36
CA PHE A 50 -4.78 -1.09 4.91
C PHE A 50 -4.19 -2.43 4.48
N GLU A 51 -4.95 -3.53 4.55
CA GLU A 51 -4.50 -4.86 4.12
C GLU A 51 -4.12 -4.89 2.63
N HIS A 52 -4.96 -4.28 1.80
CA HIS A 52 -4.72 -4.15 0.36
C HIS A 52 -3.40 -3.42 0.06
N TRP A 53 -3.11 -2.35 0.82
CA TRP A 53 -1.90 -1.55 0.65
C TRP A 53 -0.67 -2.10 1.35
N TRP A 54 -0.84 -2.90 2.39
CA TRP A 54 0.24 -3.57 3.09
C TRP A 54 1.03 -4.50 2.15
N ALA A 55 0.34 -5.36 1.41
CA ALA A 55 1.00 -6.27 0.46
C ALA A 55 1.82 -5.50 -0.61
N ARG A 56 1.28 -4.37 -1.10
CA ARG A 56 1.98 -3.49 -2.03
C ARG A 56 3.21 -2.85 -1.39
N ALA A 57 3.09 -2.33 -0.18
CA ALA A 57 4.20 -1.74 0.55
C ALA A 57 5.33 -2.74 0.80
N VAL A 58 5.00 -3.99 1.15
CA VAL A 58 5.99 -5.08 1.30
C VAL A 58 6.76 -5.31 0.00
N ILE A 59 6.05 -5.44 -1.13
CA ILE A 59 6.69 -5.59 -2.44
C ILE A 59 7.60 -4.40 -2.77
N GLN A 60 7.11 -3.17 -2.57
CA GLN A 60 7.82 -1.94 -2.92
C GLN A 60 9.03 -1.66 -2.00
N SER A 61 9.04 -2.21 -0.79
CA SER A 61 10.18 -2.11 0.14
C SER A 61 11.42 -2.90 -0.31
N SER A 62 11.27 -3.81 -1.28
CA SER A 62 12.35 -4.64 -1.81
C SER A 62 12.61 -4.30 -3.29
N PRO A 63 13.73 -3.62 -3.60
CA PRO A 63 14.13 -3.38 -4.98
C PRO A 63 14.28 -4.68 -5.79
N ARG A 64 14.76 -5.74 -5.15
CA ARG A 64 14.88 -7.08 -5.75
C ARG A 64 13.51 -7.63 -6.15
N THR A 65 12.51 -7.54 -5.27
CA THR A 65 11.16 -8.03 -5.56
C THR A 65 10.53 -7.24 -6.70
N THR A 66 10.74 -5.92 -6.71
CA THR A 66 10.25 -5.05 -7.79
C THR A 66 10.87 -5.43 -9.13
N ALA A 67 12.19 -5.62 -9.20
CA ALA A 67 12.88 -6.06 -10.41
C ALA A 67 12.40 -7.44 -10.90
N LEU A 68 12.15 -8.39 -10.00
CA LEU A 68 11.63 -9.72 -10.36
C LEU A 68 10.19 -9.64 -10.91
N LEU A 69 9.34 -8.76 -10.35
CA LEU A 69 8.00 -8.54 -10.87
C LEU A 69 8.02 -7.89 -12.25
N GLU A 70 8.94 -6.97 -12.50
CA GLU A 70 9.15 -6.38 -13.83
C GLU A 70 9.58 -7.44 -14.84
N GLN A 71 10.54 -8.31 -14.48
CA GLN A 71 10.93 -9.44 -15.32
C GLN A 71 9.75 -10.38 -15.60
N ALA A 72 8.90 -10.66 -14.60
CA ALA A 72 7.72 -11.50 -14.78
C ALA A 72 6.72 -10.86 -15.75
N ARG A 73 6.43 -9.56 -15.58
CA ARG A 73 5.53 -8.80 -16.46
C ARG A 73 6.03 -8.73 -17.90
N ASN A 74 7.34 -8.64 -18.08
CA ASN A 74 7.97 -8.60 -19.39
C ASN A 74 8.18 -10.00 -20.01
N GLY A 75 7.79 -11.07 -19.31
CA GLY A 75 7.99 -12.44 -19.78
C GLY A 75 9.45 -12.89 -19.83
N THR A 76 10.35 -12.18 -19.14
CA THR A 76 11.81 -12.46 -19.14
C THR A 76 12.25 -13.19 -17.87
N LEU A 77 11.36 -13.34 -16.88
CA LEU A 77 11.68 -14.10 -15.68
C LEU A 77 11.82 -15.57 -16.05
N LYS A 78 12.95 -16.19 -15.68
CA LYS A 78 13.13 -17.63 -15.83
C LYS A 78 12.07 -18.34 -14.98
N THR A 79 11.09 -18.94 -15.64
CA THR A 79 10.07 -19.76 -15.00
C THR A 79 10.47 -21.22 -15.06
N VAL A 80 10.00 -21.96 -14.07
CA VAL A 80 10.10 -23.42 -14.02
C VAL A 80 8.67 -23.92 -13.80
N PRO A 81 8.21 -24.96 -14.51
CA PRO A 81 6.88 -25.53 -14.28
C PRO A 81 6.67 -25.85 -12.79
N ALA A 82 5.49 -25.56 -12.26
CA ALA A 82 5.19 -25.80 -10.84
C ALA A 82 5.39 -27.27 -10.45
N ALA A 83 5.08 -28.20 -11.37
CA ALA A 83 5.35 -29.63 -11.19
C ALA A 83 6.84 -29.96 -10.98
N GLU A 84 7.76 -29.20 -11.59
CA GLU A 84 9.20 -29.40 -11.38
C GLU A 84 9.69 -28.88 -10.01
N VAL A 85 8.95 -27.98 -9.38
CA VAL A 85 9.30 -27.37 -8.07
C VAL A 85 8.61 -28.09 -6.92
N PHE A 86 7.33 -28.41 -7.07
CA PHE A 86 6.48 -28.98 -6.02
C PHE A 86 6.28 -30.49 -6.15
N GLY A 87 6.75 -31.09 -7.25
CA GLY A 87 6.64 -32.52 -7.53
C GLY A 87 5.20 -32.98 -7.76
N ASP A 88 5.01 -34.30 -7.66
CA ASP A 88 3.72 -34.97 -7.92
C ASP A 88 2.58 -34.47 -7.04
N ARG A 89 2.90 -33.88 -5.88
CA ARG A 89 1.93 -33.34 -4.92
C ARG A 89 1.17 -32.11 -5.43
N TRP A 90 1.62 -31.48 -6.52
CA TRP A 90 0.94 -30.35 -7.15
C TRP A 90 -0.13 -30.77 -8.17
N ALA A 91 -0.02 -31.98 -8.74
CA ALA A 91 -0.96 -32.45 -9.75
C ALA A 91 -2.33 -32.87 -9.17
N ASP A 92 -2.41 -33.05 -7.85
CA ASP A 92 -3.59 -33.51 -7.12
C ASP A 92 -4.43 -32.38 -6.47
N ALA A 93 -4.09 -31.10 -6.71
CA ALA A 93 -4.75 -29.91 -6.18
C ALA A 93 -5.51 -29.13 -7.27
#